data_AF-A0A1G8R2N5-F1
#
_entry.id   AF-A0A1G8R2N5-F1
#
_cell.length_a   1.000
_cell.length_b   1.000
_cell.length_c   1.000
_cell.angle_alpha   90.00
_cell.angle_beta   90.00
_cell.angle_gamma   90.00
#
_symmetry.space_group_name_H-M   'P 1'
#
loop_
_entity.id
_entity.type
_entity.pdbx_description
1 polymer ?
#
loop_
_entity_poly.entity_id
_entity_poly.type
_entity_poly.pdbx_seq_one_letter_code
_entity_poly.pdbx_strand_id
1 'polypeptide(L)'
;MFYLLTTFLAISSRLIILRLEKKSATARNIAVVGGTQEIKELITKIQAKSNDYNLKTIIVNKHDKNLEQQLSNEVDTYFGFKWLEPTIDRLESTDILLIAYNNLEDKVKARLFNLKSSPGTKIYILPTSYDPNFFDPDLTR
;
A
#
# COMPACT_ATOMS: atom_id res chain seq x y z
N MET A 1 -47.59 -17.47 -11.30
CA MET A 1 -46.37 -18.20 -10.88
C MET A 1 -45.13 -17.77 -11.67
N PHE A 2 -45.22 -17.63 -13.01
CA PHE A 2 -44.11 -17.22 -13.88
C PHE A 2 -43.45 -15.87 -13.51
N TYR A 3 -44.26 -14.88 -13.09
CA TYR A 3 -43.79 -13.54 -12.69
C TYR A 3 -42.94 -13.52 -11.41
N LEU A 4 -43.17 -14.44 -10.47
CA LEU A 4 -42.37 -14.50 -9.23
C LEU A 4 -40.95 -15.02 -9.50
N LEU A 5 -40.84 -15.97 -10.43
CA LEU A 5 -39.56 -16.60 -10.78
C LEU A 5 -38.61 -15.61 -11.48
N THR A 6 -39.14 -14.82 -12.42
CA THR A 6 -38.35 -13.82 -13.15
C THR A 6 -37.88 -12.68 -12.23
N THR A 7 -38.72 -12.26 -11.28
CA THR A 7 -38.37 -11.23 -10.31
C THR A 7 -37.25 -11.70 -9.38
N PHE A 8 -37.29 -12.95 -8.92
CA PHE A 8 -36.25 -13.54 -8.07
C PHE A 8 -34.91 -13.68 -8.81
N LEU A 9 -34.95 -14.11 -10.08
CA LEU A 9 -33.78 -14.16 -10.96
C LEU A 9 -33.14 -12.78 -11.16
N ALA A 10 -33.95 -11.74 -11.41
CA ALA A 10 -33.44 -10.37 -11.60
C ALA A 10 -32.79 -9.77 -10.34
N ILE A 11 -33.32 -10.08 -9.15
CA ILE A 11 -32.74 -9.62 -7.87
C ILE A 11 -31.43 -10.36 -7.61
N SER A 12 -31.43 -11.69 -7.79
CA SER A 12 -30.24 -12.52 -7.56
C SER A 12 -29.09 -12.18 -8.53
N SER A 13 -29.39 -11.90 -9.80
CA SER A 13 -28.38 -11.49 -10.78
C SER A 13 -27.75 -10.14 -10.45
N ARG A 14 -28.54 -9.16 -10.00
CA ARG A 14 -28.03 -7.87 -9.49
C ARG A 14 -27.11 -8.05 -8.28
N LEU A 15 -27.46 -8.95 -7.36
CA LEU A 15 -26.64 -9.28 -6.18
C LEU A 15 -25.32 -9.95 -6.57
N ILE A 16 -25.31 -10.78 -7.62
CA ILE A 16 -24.10 -11.43 -8.14
C ILE A 16 -23.18 -10.41 -8.83
N ILE A 17 -23.74 -9.50 -9.63
CA ILE A 17 -22.98 -8.42 -10.30
C ILE A 17 -22.31 -7.51 -9.26
N LEU A 18 -23.04 -7.08 -8.23
CA LEU A 18 -22.48 -6.24 -7.16
C LEU A 18 -21.38 -6.96 -6.35
N ARG A 19 -21.49 -8.28 -6.16
CA ARG A 19 -20.42 -9.08 -5.53
C ARG A 19 -19.20 -9.24 -6.42
N LEU A 20 -19.38 -9.32 -7.75
CA LEU A 20 -18.30 -9.41 -8.72
C LEU A 20 -17.59 -8.07 -8.88
N GLU A 21 -18.31 -6.95 -8.92
CA GLU A 21 -17.73 -5.60 -8.95
C GLU A 21 -16.88 -5.32 -7.71
N LYS A 22 -17.34 -5.69 -6.51
CA LYS A 22 -16.52 -5.60 -5.29
C LYS A 22 -15.28 -6.50 -5.32
N LYS A 23 -15.32 -7.63 -6.02
CA LYS A 23 -14.17 -8.54 -6.17
C LYS A 23 -13.20 -8.10 -7.28
N SER A 24 -13.63 -7.22 -8.18
CA SER A 24 -12.86 -6.83 -9.37
C SER A 24 -11.94 -5.63 -9.17
N ALA A 25 -11.96 -4.99 -7.98
CA ALA A 25 -10.89 -4.08 -7.61
C ALA A 25 -9.67 -4.91 -7.21
N THR A 26 -8.75 -5.11 -8.15
CA THR A 26 -7.42 -5.68 -7.86
C THR A 26 -6.78 -4.89 -6.72
N ALA A 27 -6.30 -5.61 -5.69
CA ALA A 27 -5.60 -5.00 -4.56
C ALA A 27 -4.45 -4.13 -5.07
N ARG A 28 -4.36 -2.90 -4.56
CA ARG A 28 -3.35 -1.92 -5.00
C ARG A 28 -1.99 -2.30 -4.45
N ASN A 29 -0.97 -2.30 -5.31
CA ASN A 29 0.40 -2.59 -4.91
C ASN A 29 0.98 -1.39 -4.15
N ILE A 30 1.46 -1.65 -2.93
CA ILE A 30 2.04 -0.66 -2.03
C ILE A 30 3.54 -0.90 -1.86
N ALA A 31 4.31 0.18 -1.97
CA ALA A 31 5.67 0.27 -1.47
C ALA A 31 5.73 1.19 -0.24
N VAL A 32 6.54 0.85 0.77
CA VAL A 32 6.70 1.64 1.99
C VAL A 32 8.16 2.01 2.21
N VAL A 33 8.42 3.26 2.56
CA VAL A 33 9.75 3.79 2.85
C VAL A 33 9.74 4.54 4.18
N GLY A 34 10.73 4.28 5.05
CA GLY A 34 10.67 4.83 6.39
C GLY A 34 11.73 4.33 7.37
N GLY A 35 11.57 4.72 8.63
CA GLY A 35 12.32 4.12 9.72
C GLY A 35 11.75 2.73 10.07
N THR A 36 12.61 1.88 10.64
CA THR A 36 12.26 0.50 11.00
C THR A 36 11.03 0.40 11.92
N GLN A 37 10.87 1.33 12.87
CA GLN A 37 9.78 1.28 13.84
C GLN A 37 8.43 1.64 13.20
N GLU A 38 8.38 2.72 12.42
CA GLU A 38 7.18 3.20 11.75
C GLU A 38 6.71 2.20 10.70
N ILE A 39 7.67 1.58 10.00
CA ILE A 39 7.39 0.56 9.00
C ILE A 39 6.72 -0.67 9.63
N LYS A 40 7.17 -1.12 10.80
CA LYS A 40 6.52 -2.25 11.50
C LYS A 40 5.04 -1.97 11.76
N GLU A 41 4.72 -0.77 12.24
CA GLU A 41 3.33 -0.37 12.48
C GLU A 41 2.51 -0.28 11.18
N LEU A 42 3.12 0.20 10.10
CA LEU A 42 2.46 0.30 8.80
C LEU A 42 2.22 -1.06 8.16
N ILE A 43 3.17 -1.98 8.23
CA ILE A 43 3.05 -3.34 7.70
C ILE A 43 1.84 -4.04 8.30
N THR A 44 1.73 -4.04 9.64
CA THR A 44 0.61 -4.69 10.32
C THR A 44 -0.74 -4.13 9.86
N LYS A 45 -0.82 -2.81 9.63
CA LYS A 45 -2.04 -2.15 9.14
C LYS A 45 -2.37 -2.49 7.70
N ILE A 46 -1.37 -2.52 6.81
CA ILE A 46 -1.55 -2.88 5.40
C ILE A 46 -1.96 -4.35 5.28
N GLN A 47 -1.31 -5.23 6.04
CA GLN A 47 -1.64 -6.66 6.06
C GLN A 47 -3.05 -6.94 6.63
N ALA A 48 -3.54 -6.11 7.56
CA ALA A 48 -4.92 -6.20 8.04
C ALA A 48 -5.97 -5.89 6.96
N LYS A 49 -5.58 -5.19 5.89
CA LYS A 49 -6.42 -4.85 4.72
C LYS A 49 -5.91 -5.53 3.44
N SER A 50 -5.51 -6.80 3.54
CA SER A 50 -4.94 -7.58 2.42
C SER A 50 -5.84 -7.75 1.19
N ASN A 51 -7.16 -7.54 1.34
CA ASN A 51 -8.11 -7.56 0.23
C ASN A 51 -8.03 -6.29 -0.64
N ASP A 52 -7.58 -5.17 -0.06
CA ASP A 52 -7.56 -3.86 -0.71
C ASP A 52 -6.14 -3.46 -1.12
N TYR A 53 -5.13 -3.93 -0.37
CA TYR A 53 -3.75 -3.52 -0.50
C TYR A 53 -2.79 -4.71 -0.51
N ASN A 54 -1.84 -4.69 -1.44
CA ASN A 54 -0.82 -5.70 -1.59
C ASN A 54 0.56 -5.08 -1.32
N LEU A 55 1.16 -5.40 -0.18
CA LEU A 55 2.48 -4.90 0.18
C LEU A 55 3.54 -5.61 -0.68
N LYS A 56 4.21 -4.87 -1.57
CA LYS A 56 5.22 -5.40 -2.49
C LYS A 56 6.64 -5.08 -2.07
N THR A 57 6.88 -3.88 -1.57
CA THR A 57 8.24 -3.40 -1.34
C THR A 57 8.35 -2.61 -0.05
N ILE A 58 9.44 -2.83 0.68
CA ILE A 58 9.77 -2.13 1.91
C ILE A 58 11.21 -1.62 1.83
N ILE A 59 11.42 -0.34 2.13
CA ILE A 59 12.75 0.27 2.25
C ILE A 59 12.88 0.89 3.63
N VAL A 60 13.75 0.32 4.47
CA VAL A 60 13.97 0.76 5.86
C VAL A 60 15.32 1.44 6.03
N ASN A 61 15.43 2.32 7.02
CA ASN A 61 16.68 3.02 7.34
C ASN A 61 17.82 2.10 7.82
N LYS A 62 17.50 1.07 8.61
CA LYS A 62 18.47 0.20 9.27
C LYS A 62 18.08 -1.27 9.14
N HIS A 63 19.09 -2.13 9.17
CA HIS A 63 18.91 -3.57 9.15
C HIS A 63 18.16 -4.06 10.40
N ASP A 64 17.13 -4.87 10.20
CA ASP A 64 16.35 -5.48 11.29
C ASP A 64 15.99 -6.92 10.94
N LYS A 65 16.58 -7.87 11.68
CA LYS A 65 16.39 -9.32 11.45
C LYS A 65 14.96 -9.76 11.75
N ASN A 66 14.29 -9.14 12.72
CA ASN A 66 12.93 -9.51 13.09
C ASN A 66 11.96 -9.09 11.99
N LEU A 67 12.20 -7.92 11.39
CA LEU A 67 11.41 -7.45 10.26
C LEU A 67 11.57 -8.37 9.04
N GLU A 68 12.81 -8.76 8.72
CA GLU A 68 13.10 -9.69 7.62
C GLU A 68 12.38 -11.03 7.81
N GLN A 69 12.38 -11.57 9.04
CA GLN A 69 11.72 -12.83 9.37
C GLN A 69 10.19 -12.75 9.38
N GLN A 70 9.63 -11.57 9.67
CA GLN A 70 8.18 -11.34 9.72
C GLN A 70 7.55 -11.17 8.33
N LEU A 71 8.34 -10.87 7.32
CA LEU A 71 7.86 -10.59 5.97
C LEU A 71 7.89 -11.85 5.11
N SER A 72 6.85 -12.05 4.32
CA SER A 72 6.77 -13.14 3.36
C SER A 72 7.84 -12.98 2.27
N ASN A 73 8.28 -14.10 1.68
CA ASN A 73 9.21 -14.11 0.53
C ASN A 73 8.72 -13.34 -0.70
N GLU A 74 7.46 -12.91 -0.71
CA GLU A 74 6.82 -12.13 -1.77
C GLU A 74 6.98 -10.61 -1.59
N VAL A 75 7.56 -10.15 -0.47
CA VAL A 75 7.79 -8.74 -0.15
C VAL A 75 9.28 -8.41 -0.29
N ASP A 76 9.61 -7.59 -1.28
CA ASP A 76 10.98 -7.13 -1.50
C ASP A 76 11.40 -6.17 -0.37
N THR A 77 12.38 -6.59 0.43
CA THR A 77 12.83 -5.83 1.60
C THR A 77 14.25 -5.29 1.39
N TYR A 78 14.40 -3.98 1.43
CA TYR A 78 15.67 -3.27 1.24
C TYR A 78 16.09 -2.55 2.52
N PHE A 79 17.29 -2.89 2.99
CA PHE A 79 17.89 -2.26 4.16
C PHE A 79 18.87 -1.14 3.75
N GLY A 80 18.55 0.08 4.19
CA GLY A 80 19.32 1.30 3.96
C GLY A 80 18.81 2.12 2.78
N PHE A 81 18.79 3.45 2.94
CA PHE A 81 18.32 4.39 1.91
C PHE A 81 19.24 4.52 0.69
N LYS A 82 20.35 3.78 0.64
CA LYS A 82 21.14 3.63 -0.61
C LYS A 82 20.33 2.97 -1.74
N TRP A 83 19.29 2.22 -1.39
CA TRP A 83 18.38 1.57 -2.33
C TRP A 83 17.22 2.45 -2.77
N LEU A 84 17.07 3.65 -2.20
CA LEU A 84 15.90 4.49 -2.42
C LEU A 84 15.68 4.85 -3.89
N GLU A 85 16.68 5.49 -4.51
CA GLU A 85 16.67 5.89 -5.92
C GLU A 85 16.54 4.67 -6.87
N PRO A 86 17.40 3.63 -6.80
CA PRO A 86 17.32 2.51 -7.74
C PRO A 86 16.08 1.62 -7.54
N THR A 87 15.51 1.57 -6.33
CA THR A 87 14.28 0.81 -6.10
C THR A 87 13.08 1.58 -6.61
N ILE A 88 12.99 2.90 -6.38
CA ILE A 88 11.85 3.72 -6.83
C ILE A 88 11.74 3.78 -8.36
N ASP A 89 12.86 3.88 -9.07
CA ASP A 89 12.89 3.80 -10.53
C ASP A 89 12.40 2.45 -11.08
N ARG A 90 12.41 1.40 -10.24
CA ARG A 90 11.96 0.03 -10.59
C ARG A 90 10.55 -0.29 -10.11
N LEU A 91 9.86 0.66 -9.47
CA LEU A 91 8.50 0.49 -8.97
C LEU A 91 7.42 0.58 -10.06
N GLU A 92 7.68 0.11 -11.28
CA GLU A 92 6.74 0.16 -12.42
C GLU A 92 5.39 -0.51 -12.13
N SER A 93 5.36 -1.44 -11.16
CA SER A 93 4.15 -2.15 -10.72
C SER A 93 3.53 -1.61 -9.43
N THR A 94 4.03 -0.50 -8.89
CA THR A 94 3.55 0.08 -7.62
C THR A 94 2.55 1.19 -7.87
N ASP A 95 1.34 1.00 -7.34
CA ASP A 95 0.27 1.98 -7.42
C ASP A 95 0.46 3.10 -6.38
N ILE A 96 0.98 2.75 -5.20
CA ILE A 96 1.07 3.65 -4.04
C ILE A 96 2.45 3.54 -3.37
N LEU A 97 3.14 4.67 -3.24
CA LEU A 97 4.36 4.80 -2.44
C LEU A 97 4.06 5.55 -1.14
N LEU A 98 4.19 4.87 0.00
CA LEU A 98 4.00 5.45 1.34
C LEU A 98 5.36 5.83 1.94
N ILE A 99 5.51 7.09 2.32
CA ILE A 99 6.73 7.63 2.92
C ILE A 99 6.44 7.99 4.38
N ALA A 100 6.96 7.18 5.31
CA ALA A 100 6.98 7.48 6.74
C ALA A 100 8.09 8.48 7.05
N TYR A 101 7.77 9.77 6.89
CA TYR A 101 8.73 10.85 6.76
C TYR A 101 9.35 11.33 8.09
N ASN A 102 8.63 11.22 9.21
CA ASN A 102 8.93 12.03 10.40
C ASN A 102 10.25 11.71 11.10
N ASN A 103 10.54 10.42 11.29
CA ASN A 103 11.73 9.97 12.02
C ASN A 103 12.93 9.71 11.10
N LEU A 104 12.88 10.27 9.89
CA LEU A 104 13.98 10.26 8.94
C LEU A 104 14.90 11.46 9.17
N GLU A 105 16.19 11.25 8.91
CA GLU A 105 17.18 12.32 8.89
C GLU A 105 16.85 13.35 7.81
N ASP A 106 17.15 14.63 8.04
CA ASP A 106 16.84 15.72 7.11
C ASP A 106 17.46 15.51 5.72
N LYS A 107 18.64 14.90 5.67
CA LYS A 107 19.30 14.51 4.41
C LYS A 107 18.49 13.48 3.63
N VAL A 108 17.85 12.53 4.31
CA VAL A 108 17.00 11.50 3.69
C VAL A 108 15.66 12.11 3.28
N LYS A 109 15.08 12.96 4.13
CA LYS A 109 13.86 13.73 3.84
C LYS A 109 14.00 14.56 2.55
N ALA A 110 15.10 15.30 2.41
CA ALA A 110 15.37 16.07 1.20
C ALA A 110 15.51 15.19 -0.05
N ARG A 111 16.10 13.98 0.07
CA ARG A 111 16.17 13.01 -1.02
C ARG A 111 14.79 12.45 -1.38
N LEU A 112 13.95 12.18 -0.38
CA LEU A 112 12.57 11.72 -0.56
C LEU A 112 11.70 12.75 -1.27
N PHE A 113 11.87 14.02 -0.95
CA PHE A 113 11.15 15.11 -1.59
C PHE A 113 11.53 15.29 -3.07
N ASN A 114 12.78 15.01 -3.42
CA ASN A 114 13.31 15.16 -4.77
C ASN A 114 13.20 13.89 -5.63
N LEU A 115 12.58 12.83 -5.12
CA LEU A 115 12.37 11.61 -5.89
C LEU A 115 11.38 11.83 -7.01
N LYS A 116 11.82 11.49 -8.22
CA LYS A 116 10.93 11.36 -9.36
C LYS A 116 10.30 9.97 -9.28
N SER A 117 8.98 9.89 -9.12
CA SER A 117 8.27 8.62 -9.17
C SER A 117 8.04 8.18 -10.61
N SER A 118 7.89 6.87 -10.80
CA SER A 118 7.42 6.30 -12.05
C SER A 118 6.03 6.85 -12.42
N PRO A 119 5.73 7.02 -13.72
CA PRO A 119 4.42 7.45 -14.18
C PRO A 119 3.34 6.47 -13.69
N GLY A 120 2.40 6.94 -12.88
CA GLY A 120 1.29 6.14 -12.34
C GLY A 120 1.35 5.85 -10.84
N THR A 121 2.52 5.98 -10.21
CA THR A 121 2.64 5.80 -8.76
C THR A 121 2.18 7.04 -8.00
N LYS A 122 1.23 6.88 -7.08
CA LYS A 122 0.80 7.95 -6.16
C LYS A 122 1.70 7.97 -4.93
N ILE A 123 2.31 9.10 -4.63
CA ILE A 123 3.18 9.27 -3.46
C ILE A 123 2.37 9.88 -2.30
N TYR A 124 2.43 9.25 -1.13
CA TYR A 124 1.86 9.78 0.11
C TYR A 124 2.94 9.94 1.16
N ILE A 125 3.02 11.15 1.72
CA ILE A 125 3.91 11.48 2.83
C ILE A 125 3.08 11.46 4.11
N LEU A 126 3.42 10.57 5.04
CA LEU A 126 2.64 10.33 6.25
C LEU A 126 2.99 11.35 7.36
N PRO A 127 1.99 12.03 7.96
CA PRO A 127 2.21 13.04 9.02
C PRO A 127 2.57 12.41 10.39
N THR A 128 3.03 13.26 11.32
CA THR A 128 3.56 12.91 12.67
C THR A 128 2.58 12.18 13.58
N SER A 129 1.31 12.56 13.54
CA SER A 129 0.21 11.88 14.21
C SER A 129 -0.69 11.28 13.13
N TYR A 130 -0.54 9.99 12.87
CA TYR A 130 -1.31 9.29 11.86
C TYR A 130 -2.71 8.95 12.39
N ASP A 131 -3.76 9.55 11.81
CA ASP A 131 -5.15 9.18 12.09
C ASP A 131 -5.38 7.74 11.56
N PRO A 132 -5.89 6.81 12.40
CA PRO A 132 -6.23 5.45 11.98
C PRO A 132 -7.16 5.38 10.75
N ASN A 133 -7.93 6.43 10.47
CA ASN A 133 -8.86 6.55 9.34
C ASN A 133 -8.22 7.14 8.07
N PHE A 134 -6.96 7.55 8.10
CA PHE A 134 -6.27 8.04 6.89
C PHE A 134 -6.10 6.93 5.83
N PHE A 135 -6.23 5.66 6.23
CA PHE A 135 -6.24 4.51 5.32
C PHE A 135 -7.62 4.23 4.68
N ASP A 136 -8.66 5.06 4.86
CA ASP A 136 -9.72 5.32 3.84
C ASP A 136 -10.84 6.26 4.33
N PRO A 137 -11.35 7.15 3.44
CA PRO A 137 -12.59 6.77 2.75
C PRO A 137 -12.56 6.82 1.21
N ASP A 138 -11.54 7.42 0.60
CA ASP A 138 -11.28 7.37 -0.84
C ASP A 138 -9.88 7.95 -1.11
N LEU A 139 -9.30 7.61 -2.26
CA LEU A 139 -8.21 8.36 -2.94
C LEU A 139 -8.70 9.75 -3.35
N THR A 140 -9.04 10.52 -2.32
CA THR A 140 -9.54 11.89 -2.26
C THR A 140 -10.83 12.11 -3.05
N ARG A 141 -11.63 13.11 -2.68
CA ARG A 141 -12.35 13.84 -3.72
C ARG A 141 -11.35 14.50 -4.67
#